data_AF-A0A379UNU6-F1
#
_entry.id   AF-A0A379UNU6-F1
#
_cell.length_a   1.000
_cell.length_b   1.000
_cell.length_c   1.000
_cell.angle_alpha   90.00
_cell.angle_beta   90.00
_cell.angle_gamma   90.00
#
_symmetry.space_group_name_H-M   'P 1'
#
loop_
_entity.id
_entity.type
_entity.pdbx_description
1 polymer ?
#
loop_
_entity_poly.entity_id
_entity_poly.type
_entity_poly.pdbx_seq_one_letter_code
_entity_poly.pdbx_strand_id
1 'polypeptide(L)'
;MKKFVSELPEITFSGKIALERGLDVRYITERAVFTLKQDGLHLIEIAPGVDLQRDILDKMDFSPVISPDLKLMDTRLFTDSTMGFTLPDATH
;
A
#
# COMPACT_ATOMS: atom_id res chain seq x y z
N MET A 1 2.88 -5.53 -17.47
CA MET A 1 1.49 -5.80 -17.05
C MET A 1 1.18 -4.90 -15.86
N LYS A 2 0.10 -4.11 -15.91
CA LYS A 2 -0.32 -3.26 -14.79
C LYS A 2 -1.19 -4.09 -13.85
N LYS A 3 -0.91 -4.03 -12.54
CA LYS A 3 -1.68 -4.77 -11.51
C LYS A 3 -2.77 -3.91 -10.84
N PHE A 4 -2.66 -2.59 -10.94
CA PHE A 4 -3.66 -1.63 -10.46
C PHE A 4 -4.44 -1.10 -11.67
N VAL A 5 -5.57 -1.74 -11.95
CA VAL A 5 -6.47 -1.45 -13.08
C VAL A 5 -7.70 -0.68 -12.60
N SER A 6 -8.31 0.12 -13.50
CA SER A 6 -9.49 0.91 -13.17
C SER A 6 -10.75 0.07 -12.94
N GLU A 7 -10.86 -1.07 -13.62
CA GLU A 7 -12.00 -1.98 -13.51
C GLU A 7 -11.54 -3.43 -13.41
N LEU A 8 -12.13 -4.15 -12.46
CA LEU A 8 -11.90 -5.58 -12.31
C LEU A 8 -12.89 -6.35 -13.19
N PRO A 9 -12.44 -7.42 -13.90
CA PRO A 9 -13.34 -8.29 -14.65
C PRO A 9 -14.30 -9.06 -13.72
N GLU A 10 -13.86 -9.35 -12.48
CA GLU A 10 -14.67 -9.97 -11.44
C GLU A 10 -14.23 -9.45 -10.07
N ILE A 11 -15.18 -9.13 -9.18
CA ILE A 11 -14.90 -8.62 -7.84
C ILE A 11 -14.86 -9.79 -6.86
N THR A 12 -13.67 -10.30 -6.55
CA THR A 12 -13.48 -11.34 -5.51
C THR A 12 -13.38 -10.75 -4.09
N PHE A 13 -12.98 -9.48 -3.98
CA PHE A 13 -12.92 -8.73 -2.73
C PHE A 13 -13.53 -7.33 -2.94
N SER A 14 -14.59 -7.02 -2.20
CA SER A 14 -15.24 -5.71 -2.27
C SER A 14 -14.65 -4.75 -1.24
N GLY A 15 -13.81 -3.82 -1.70
CA GLY A 15 -13.26 -2.75 -0.85
C GLY A 15 -14.34 -1.90 -0.19
N LYS A 16 -15.45 -1.65 -0.90
CA LYS A 16 -16.61 -0.91 -0.36
C LYS A 16 -17.19 -1.60 0.88
N ILE A 17 -17.43 -2.91 0.81
CA ILE A 17 -17.98 -3.68 1.94
C ILE A 17 -16.98 -3.74 3.10
N ALA A 18 -15.68 -3.84 2.81
CA ALA A 18 -14.66 -3.83 3.84
C ALA A 18 -14.62 -2.51 4.62
N LEU A 19 -14.75 -1.37 3.92
CA LEU A 19 -14.87 -0.05 4.53
C LEU A 19 -16.15 0.09 5.38
N GLU A 20 -17.29 -0.37 4.87
CA GLU A 20 -18.56 -0.37 5.62
C GLU A 20 -18.48 -1.20 6.92
N ARG A 21 -17.65 -2.25 6.91
CA ARG A 21 -17.40 -3.10 8.08
C ARG A 21 -16.31 -2.56 9.01
N GLY A 22 -15.69 -1.41 8.68
CA GLY A 22 -14.60 -0.83 9.48
C GLY A 22 -13.32 -1.67 9.48
N LEU A 23 -13.08 -2.46 8.42
CA LEU A 23 -11.85 -3.25 8.31
C LEU A 23 -10.69 -2.38 7.85
N ASP A 24 -9.50 -2.54 8.46
CA ASP A 24 -8.26 -1.95 7.92
C ASP A 24 -7.76 -2.82 6.77
N VAL A 25 -7.78 -2.25 5.55
CA VAL A 25 -7.37 -2.92 4.33
C VAL A 25 -6.03 -2.35 3.86
N ARG A 26 -5.06 -3.24 3.66
CA ARG A 26 -3.71 -2.88 3.19
C ARG A 26 -3.33 -3.66 1.94
N TYR A 27 -2.76 -2.96 0.97
CA TYR A 27 -2.16 -3.53 -0.24
C TYR A 27 -0.65 -3.30 -0.17
N ILE A 28 0.10 -4.38 0.03
CA ILE A 28 1.56 -4.35 0.18
C ILE A 28 2.19 -4.88 -1.11
N THR A 29 3.13 -4.11 -1.67
CA THR A 29 3.93 -4.50 -2.83
C THR A 29 5.41 -4.34 -2.51
N GLU A 30 6.27 -4.82 -3.41
CA GLU A 30 7.73 -4.65 -3.31
C GLU A 30 8.19 -3.18 -3.29
N ARG A 31 7.37 -2.26 -3.82
CA ARG A 31 7.76 -0.85 -4.06
C ARG A 31 6.94 0.17 -3.28
N ALA A 32 5.75 -0.22 -2.83
CA ALA A 32 4.76 0.69 -2.27
C ALA A 32 3.76 -0.04 -1.39
N VAL A 33 3.29 0.66 -0.36
CA VAL A 33 2.20 0.22 0.51
C VAL A 33 1.05 1.20 0.39
N PHE A 34 -0.16 0.66 0.20
CA PHE A 34 -1.40 1.42 0.10
C PHE A 34 -2.40 0.98 1.15
N THR A 35 -3.20 1.91 1.66
CA THR A 35 -4.37 1.63 2.50
C THR A 35 -5.65 2.07 1.81
N LEU A 36 -6.75 1.34 2.02
CA LEU A 36 -8.05 1.75 1.51
C LEU A 36 -8.73 2.69 2.51
N LYS A 37 -9.14 3.87 2.04
CA LYS A 37 -9.98 4.82 2.77
C LYS A 37 -11.25 5.13 1.98
N GLN A 38 -12.16 5.90 2.58
CA GLN A 38 -13.45 6.25 1.98
C GLN A 38 -13.32 6.99 0.64
N ASP A 39 -12.25 7.75 0.45
CA ASP A 39 -11.92 8.52 -0.75
C ASP A 39 -11.01 7.75 -1.73
N GLY A 40 -10.69 6.49 -1.44
CA GLY A 40 -9.97 5.59 -2.35
C GLY A 40 -8.68 5.02 -1.77
N LEU A 41 -7.74 4.66 -2.65
CA LEU A 41 -6.44 4.10 -2.29
C LEU A 41 -5.47 5.22 -1.91
N HIS A 42 -4.93 5.13 -0.69
CA HIS A 42 -3.93 6.06 -0.16
C HIS A 42 -2.56 5.41 -0.21
N LEU A 43 -1.62 6.01 -0.94
CA LEU A 43 -0.20 5.64 -0.87
C LEU A 43 0.40 6.17 0.43
N ILE A 44 0.91 5.27 1.26
CA ILE A 44 1.39 5.59 2.62
C ILE A 44 2.86 5.25 2.84
N GLU A 45 3.42 4.29 2.09
CA GLU A 45 4.85 3.96 2.15
C GLU A 45 5.42 3.72 0.75
N ILE A 46 6.66 4.13 0.53
CA ILE A 46 7.44 3.83 -0.69
C ILE A 46 8.77 3.17 -0.35
N ALA A 47 9.22 2.23 -1.18
CA ALA A 47 10.50 1.57 -0.97
C ALA A 47 11.67 2.56 -1.14
N PRO A 48 12.77 2.40 -0.38
CA PRO A 48 13.97 3.22 -0.56
C PRO A 48 14.51 3.13 -2.00
N GLY A 49 14.82 4.27 -2.61
CA GLY A 49 15.35 4.34 -3.98
C GLY A 49 14.32 4.22 -5.10
N VAL A 50 13.02 4.09 -4.78
CA VAL A 50 11.92 4.10 -5.75
C VAL A 50 11.49 5.53 -6.05
N ASP A 51 11.37 5.87 -7.35
CA ASP A 51 10.83 7.16 -7.78
C ASP A 51 9.30 7.12 -7.82
N LEU A 52 8.64 8.03 -7.10
CA LEU A 52 7.19 8.06 -6.98
C LEU A 52 6.48 8.13 -8.34
N GLN A 53 6.94 9.00 -9.24
CA GLN A 53 6.27 9.20 -10.52
C GLN A 53 6.54 8.02 -11.46
N ARG A 54 7.82 7.74 -11.73
CA ARG A 54 8.26 6.79 -12.74
C ARG A 54 7.95 5.33 -12.37
N ASP A 55 8.15 4.99 -11.10
CA ASP A 55 8.16 3.60 -10.65
C ASP A 55 6.82 3.17 -10.01
N ILE A 56 5.99 4.12 -9.57
CA ILE A 56 4.67 3.87 -8.98
C ILE A 56 3.56 4.44 -9.87
N LEU A 57 3.44 5.77 -9.99
CA LEU A 57 2.27 6.41 -10.63
C LEU A 57 2.13 6.02 -12.12
N ASP A 58 3.24 6.02 -12.87
CA ASP A 58 3.24 5.64 -14.30
C ASP A 58 2.94 4.15 -14.54
N LYS A 59 2.97 3.34 -13.48
CA LYS A 59 2.66 1.90 -13.51
C LYS A 59 1.23 1.57 -13.10
N MET A 60 0.43 2.58 -12.74
CA MET A 60 -0.98 2.45 -12.36
C MET A 60 -1.90 2.99 -13.46
N ASP A 61 -3.14 2.51 -13.52
CA ASP A 61 -4.17 3.05 -14.42
C ASP A 61 -5.03 4.14 -13.78
N PHE A 62 -4.82 4.42 -12.49
CA PHE A 62 -5.44 5.52 -11.76
C PHE A 62 -4.44 6.12 -10.77
N SER A 63 -4.66 7.38 -10.39
CA SER A 63 -3.82 8.06 -9.42
C SER A 63 -4.33 7.78 -7.99
N PRO A 64 -3.52 7.15 -7.12
CA PRO A 64 -3.84 7.04 -5.71
C PRO A 64 -3.77 8.42 -5.04
N VAL A 65 -4.43 8.57 -3.90
CA VAL A 65 -4.23 9.72 -3.01
C VAL A 65 -2.86 9.58 -2.36
N ILE A 66 -2.03 10.62 -2.44
CA ILE A 66 -0.74 10.65 -1.75
C ILE A 66 -1.01 11.06 -0.30
N SER A 67 -0.69 10.17 0.65
CA SER A 67 -0.85 10.47 2.07
C SER A 67 0.04 11.65 2.48
N PRO A 68 -0.44 12.60 3.31
CA PRO A 68 0.44 13.63 3.88
C PRO A 68 1.54 13.03 4.76
N ASP A 69 1.28 11.86 5.33
CA ASP A 69 2.23 11.09 6.15
C ASP A 69 3.02 10.06 5.33
N LEU A 70 3.19 10.30 4.02
CA LEU A 70 3.97 9.41 3.15
C LEU A 70 5.40 9.27 3.69
N LYS A 71 5.77 8.03 4.00
CA LYS A 71 7.10 7.71 4.53
C LYS A 71 7.82 6.67 3.68
N LEU A 72 9.11 6.48 3.95
CA LEU A 72 9.82 5.34 3.41
C LEU A 72 9.35 4.06 4.14
N MET A 73 9.27 2.96 3.39
CA MET A 73 9.20 1.63 3.96
C MET A 73 10.43 1.38 4.83
N ASP A 74 10.27 0.56 5.85
CA ASP A 74 11.36 0.24 6.77
C ASP A 74 12.58 -0.31 6.01
N THR A 75 13.72 0.39 6.11
CA THR A 75 14.92 0.06 5.34
C THR A 75 15.44 -1.34 5.66
N ARG A 76 15.13 -1.88 6.85
CA ARG A 76 15.51 -3.25 7.25
C ARG A 76 14.88 -4.32 6.36
N LEU A 77 13.77 -4.01 5.69
CA LEU A 77 13.15 -4.89 4.69
C LEU A 77 14.01 -5.09 3.43
N PHE A 78 14.95 -4.16 3.19
CA PHE A 78 15.78 -4.13 1.98
C PHE A 78 17.26 -4.45 2.26
N THR A 79 17.57 -4.90 3.48
CA THR A 79 18.91 -5.34 3.89
C THR A 79 18.94 -6.85 4.04
N ASP A 80 19.96 -7.50 3.48
CA ASP A 80 20.19 -8.94 3.63
C ASP A 80 20.84 -9.26 5.00
N SER A 81 20.07 -9.00 6.07
CA SER A 81 20.48 -9.21 7.45
C SER A 81 19.27 -9.42 8.35
N THR A 82 19.47 -9.97 9.55
CA THR A 82 18.39 -10.14 10.52
C THR A 82 17.83 -8.77 10.97
N MET A 83 16.52 -8.58 10.80
CA MET A 83 15.87 -7.28 11.10
C MET A 83 15.82 -6.92 12.58
N GLY A 84 15.93 -7.91 13.48
CA GLY A 84 15.67 -7.73 14.91
C GLY A 84 14.25 -7.23 15.19
N PHE A 85 13.26 -7.65 14.39
CA PHE A 85 11.87 -7.21 14.52
C PHE A 85 11.20 -7.87 15.74
N THR A 86 10.63 -7.05 16.61
CA THR A 86 9.80 -7.49 17.73
C THR A 86 8.34 -7.25 17.37
N LEU A 87 7.49 -8.26 17.56
CA LEU A 87 6.06 -8.09 17.37
C LEU A 87 5.52 -7.06 18.38
N PRO A 88 4.63 -6.16 17.96
CA PRO A 88 3.99 -5.24 18.90
C PRO A 88 3.21 -6.00 19.97
N ASP A 89 3.20 -5.46 21.18
CA ASP A 89 2.41 -6.02 22.28
C ASP A 89 0.94 -6.11 21.89
N ALA A 90 0.26 -7.15 22.37
CA ALA A 90 -1.18 -7.27 22.19
C ALA A 90 -1.86 -6.11 22.94
N THR A 91 -2.32 -5.10 22.20
CA THR A 91 -3.22 -4.07 22.71
C THR A 91 -4.49 -4.76 23.23
N HIS A 92 -4.69 -4.72 24.54
CA HIS A 92 -5.96 -5.03 25.21
C HIS A 92 -6.88 -3.83 25.13
#